data_AF-A0A3A0VMI6-F1
#
_entry.id   AF-A0A3A0VMI6-F1
#
_cell.length_a   1.000
_cell.length_b   1.000
_cell.length_c   1.000
_cell.angle_alpha   90.00
_cell.angle_beta   90.00
_cell.angle_gamma   90.00
#
_symmetry.space_group_name_H-M   'P 1'
#
loop_
_entity.id
_entity.type
_entity.pdbx_description
1 polymer ?
#
loop_
_entity_poly.entity_id
_entity_poly.type
_entity_poly.pdbx_seq_one_letter_code
_entity_poly.pdbx_strand_id
1 'polypeptide(L)'
;MNAYEAYMNELATQMRTELTGRDFKSLESAESVKNFMEQVNEDETTFVVINSTCGCAAGLARPAAVTVAEQNEKKPTHKVTVFAGQDKEATAKMRDYIQQVPSSPSYALFKGTELKHFIPREHIEGRDIQDICMDIKDAFDDYC
;
A
#
# COMPACT_ATOMS: atom_id res chain seq x y z
N MET A 1 18.93 -19.95 -8.95
CA MET A 1 18.08 -18.88 -9.52
C MET A 1 18.32 -18.88 -11.02
N ASN A 2 17.31 -19.17 -11.84
CA ASN A 2 17.46 -19.14 -13.30
C ASN A 2 17.39 -17.69 -13.81
N ALA A 3 17.77 -17.46 -15.08
CA ALA A 3 17.83 -16.12 -15.65
C ALA A 3 16.47 -15.39 -15.65
N TYR A 4 15.36 -16.14 -15.77
CA TYR A 4 14.01 -15.59 -15.71
C TYR A 4 13.66 -15.10 -14.30
N GLU A 5 13.99 -15.88 -13.26
CA GLU A 5 13.80 -15.50 -11.86
C GLU A 5 14.62 -14.26 -11.49
N ALA A 6 15.87 -14.17 -11.96
CA ALA A 6 16.72 -13.00 -11.75
C ALA A 6 16.12 -11.74 -12.39
N TYR A 7 15.65 -11.84 -13.63
CA TYR A 7 14.99 -10.73 -14.34
C TYR A 7 13.69 -10.28 -13.66
N MET A 8 12.85 -11.22 -13.24
CA MET A 8 11.61 -10.92 -12.51
C MET A 8 11.90 -10.26 -11.16
N ASN A 9 12.97 -10.68 -10.47
CA ASN A 9 13.41 -10.05 -9.22
C ASN A 9 13.89 -8.62 -9.43
N GLU A 10 14.64 -8.32 -10.50
CA GLU A 10 15.05 -6.95 -10.82
C GLU A 10 13.84 -6.04 -11.10
N LEU A 11 12.88 -6.49 -11.89
CA LEU A 11 11.64 -5.74 -12.16
C LEU A 11 10.85 -5.49 -10.88
N ALA A 12 10.69 -6.52 -10.04
CA ALA A 12 10.02 -6.41 -8.75
C ALA A 12 10.74 -5.40 -7.83
N THR A 13 12.07 -5.38 -7.85
CA THR A 13 12.90 -4.47 -7.05
C THR A 13 12.72 -3.02 -7.47
N GLN A 14 12.64 -2.75 -8.78
CA GLN A 14 12.35 -1.40 -9.30
C GLN A 14 10.97 -0.90 -8.82
N MET A 15 9.94 -1.74 -8.97
CA MET A 15 8.57 -1.40 -8.56
C MET A 15 8.43 -1.23 -7.04
N ARG A 16 9.25 -1.93 -6.25
CA ARG A 16 9.32 -1.77 -4.78
C ARG A 16 9.98 -0.43 -4.42
N THR A 17 11.07 -0.08 -5.11
CA THR A 17 11.84 1.15 -4.89
C THR A 17 11.03 2.43 -5.13
N GLU A 18 10.04 2.39 -6.02
CA GLU A 18 9.12 3.53 -6.23
C GLU A 18 8.37 3.94 -4.94
N LEU A 19 8.12 3.00 -4.03
CA LEU A 19 7.51 3.26 -2.73
C LEU A 19 8.56 3.39 -1.61
N THR A 20 9.52 2.46 -1.53
CA THR A 20 10.50 2.45 -0.43
C THR A 20 11.46 3.63 -0.48
N GLY A 21 11.73 4.17 -1.67
CA GLY A 21 12.48 5.43 -1.83
C GLY A 21 11.73 6.67 -1.35
N ARG A 22 10.45 6.54 -0.96
CA ARG A 22 9.55 7.60 -0.47
C ARG A 22 9.00 7.28 0.93
N ASP A 23 9.82 6.60 1.73
CA ASP A 23 9.61 6.20 3.13
C ASP A 23 8.44 5.23 3.37
N PHE A 24 7.97 4.49 2.37
CA PHE A 24 7.10 3.34 2.63
C PHE A 24 7.94 2.16 3.11
N LYS A 25 7.71 1.71 4.34
CA LYS A 25 8.35 0.49 4.86
C LYS A 25 7.76 -0.73 4.16
N SER A 26 8.62 -1.55 3.56
CA SER A 26 8.19 -2.79 2.92
C SER A 26 8.05 -3.92 3.95
N LEU A 27 6.88 -4.58 3.95
CA LEU A 27 6.58 -5.72 4.80
C LEU A 27 6.54 -6.97 3.90
N GLU A 28 7.57 -7.80 3.98
CA GLU A 28 7.85 -8.85 3.00
C GLU A 28 7.52 -10.27 3.50
N SER A 29 7.20 -10.42 4.79
CA SER A 29 6.77 -11.68 5.39
C SER A 29 5.50 -11.53 6.23
N ALA A 30 4.76 -12.63 6.41
CA ALA A 30 3.59 -12.64 7.30
C ALA A 30 3.95 -12.21 8.74
N GLU A 31 5.13 -12.62 9.22
CA GLU A 31 5.65 -12.20 10.52
C GLU A 31 5.91 -10.68 10.56
N SER A 32 6.52 -10.11 9.53
CA SER A 32 6.75 -8.65 9.47
C SER A 32 5.45 -7.85 9.51
N VAL A 33 4.38 -8.34 8.87
CA VAL A 33 3.05 -7.74 8.92
C VAL A 33 2.44 -7.86 10.30
N LYS A 34 2.46 -9.08 10.88
CA LYS A 34 1.93 -9.33 12.23
C LYS A 34 2.62 -8.44 13.26
N ASN A 35 3.95 -8.46 13.30
CA ASN A 35 4.74 -7.68 14.24
C ASN A 35 4.51 -6.18 14.07
N PHE A 36 4.38 -5.70 12.83
CA PHE A 36 4.04 -4.30 12.57
C PHE A 36 2.67 -3.96 13.15
N MET A 37 1.62 -4.70 12.79
CA MET A 37 0.24 -4.42 13.24
C MET A 37 0.07 -4.53 14.76
N GLU A 38 0.83 -5.40 15.43
CA GLU A 38 0.82 -5.53 16.91
C GLU A 38 1.56 -4.40 17.63
N GLN A 39 2.45 -3.67 16.94
CA GLN A 39 3.26 -2.59 17.51
C GLN A 39 2.67 -1.19 17.28
N VAL A 40 1.70 -1.05 16.38
CA VAL A 40 1.03 0.24 16.12
C VAL A 40 0.14 0.60 17.30
N ASN A 41 0.32 1.81 17.84
CA ASN A 41 -0.51 2.30 18.95
C ASN A 41 -1.93 2.64 18.47
N GLU A 42 -2.93 2.59 19.37
CA GLU A 42 -4.35 2.80 19.01
C GLU A 42 -4.64 4.20 18.42
N ASP A 43 -3.83 5.20 18.75
CA ASP A 43 -3.96 6.59 18.28
C ASP A 43 -3.22 6.85 16.96
N GLU A 44 -2.29 5.98 16.56
CA GLU A 44 -1.50 6.11 15.34
C GLU A 44 -2.26 5.65 14.10
N THR A 45 -1.92 6.25 12.95
CA THR A 45 -2.53 5.88 11.66
C THR A 45 -1.53 5.22 10.73
N THR A 46 -1.99 4.19 10.00
CA THR A 46 -1.16 3.48 9.02
C THR A 46 -1.81 3.52 7.65
N PHE A 47 -1.09 4.08 6.69
CA PHE A 47 -1.43 3.97 5.27
C PHE A 47 -0.69 2.81 4.63
N VAL A 48 -1.45 1.85 4.12
CA VAL A 48 -0.98 0.63 3.50
C VAL A 48 -1.23 0.69 2.00
N VAL A 49 -0.16 0.54 1.21
CA VAL A 49 -0.27 0.33 -0.24
C VAL A 49 -0.09 -1.15 -0.54
N ILE A 50 -1.14 -1.79 -1.06
CA ILE A 50 -1.08 -3.15 -1.58
C ILE A 50 -0.56 -3.05 -3.01
N ASN A 51 0.75 -3.11 -3.18
CA ASN A 51 1.42 -2.90 -4.46
C ASN A 51 1.19 -4.09 -5.42
N SER A 52 1.40 -3.90 -6.72
CA SER A 52 1.22 -4.92 -7.76
C SER A 52 2.12 -4.65 -8.97
N THR A 53 2.38 -5.68 -9.78
CA THR A 53 3.13 -5.57 -11.03
C THR A 53 2.28 -5.09 -12.21
N CYS A 54 0.97 -4.94 -12.05
CA CYS A 54 0.07 -4.51 -13.12
C CYS A 54 0.23 -3.02 -13.49
N GLY A 55 -0.12 -2.68 -14.74
CA GLY A 55 0.10 -1.33 -15.28
C GLY A 55 -0.60 -0.21 -14.51
N CYS A 56 -1.80 -0.46 -13.95
CA CYS A 56 -2.49 0.54 -13.12
C CYS A 56 -1.76 0.81 -11.80
N ALA A 57 -0.95 -0.13 -11.28
CA ALA A 57 -0.10 0.16 -10.12
C ALA A 57 1.02 1.14 -10.46
N ALA A 58 1.65 0.98 -11.63
CA ALA A 58 2.74 1.84 -12.09
C ALA A 58 2.26 3.23 -12.51
N GLY A 59 1.20 3.31 -13.30
CA GLY A 59 0.73 4.58 -13.87
C GLY A 59 -0.14 5.41 -12.93
N LEU A 60 -0.80 4.77 -11.95
CA LEU A 60 -1.81 5.42 -11.11
C LEU A 60 -1.50 5.21 -9.63
N ALA A 61 -1.41 3.96 -9.18
CA ALA A 61 -1.50 3.70 -7.75
C ALA A 61 -0.29 4.18 -6.94
N ARG A 62 0.93 3.84 -7.38
CA ARG A 62 2.15 4.28 -6.66
C ARG A 62 2.34 5.80 -6.77
N PRO A 63 2.20 6.43 -7.95
CA PRO A 63 2.30 7.89 -8.07
C PRO A 63 1.29 8.64 -7.19
N ALA A 64 0.02 8.23 -7.14
CA ALA A 64 -0.99 8.87 -6.31
C ALA A 64 -0.67 8.73 -4.81
N ALA A 65 -0.32 7.51 -4.37
CA ALA A 65 0.05 7.25 -2.97
C ALA A 65 1.25 8.09 -2.51
N VAL A 66 2.31 8.15 -3.32
CA VAL A 66 3.50 8.97 -3.02
C VAL A 66 3.14 10.45 -2.97
N THR A 67 2.41 10.94 -3.97
CA THR A 67 2.06 12.36 -4.09
C THR A 67 1.30 12.84 -2.86
N VAL A 68 0.24 12.13 -2.47
CA VAL A 68 -0.61 12.55 -1.34
C VAL A 68 0.13 12.38 -0.01
N ALA A 69 0.87 11.28 0.17
CA ALA A 69 1.66 11.06 1.38
C ALA A 69 2.76 12.13 1.59
N GLU A 70 3.26 12.74 0.53
CA GLU A 70 4.27 13.81 0.61
C GLU A 70 3.67 15.20 0.74
N GLN A 71 2.53 15.45 0.09
CA GLN A 71 2.01 16.80 -0.10
C GLN A 71 0.83 17.15 0.79
N ASN A 72 0.06 16.18 1.30
CA ASN A 72 -1.11 16.49 2.12
C ASN A 72 -0.69 17.09 3.48
N GLU A 73 -1.52 17.98 4.03
CA GLU A 73 -1.25 18.60 5.33
C GLU A 73 -1.36 17.57 6.46
N LYS A 74 -2.46 16.79 6.46
CA LYS A 74 -2.63 15.65 7.36
C LYS A 74 -2.03 14.39 6.74
N LYS A 75 -1.24 13.67 7.52
CA LYS A 75 -0.48 12.51 7.04
C LYS A 75 -0.58 11.35 8.02
N PRO A 76 -0.55 10.10 7.52
CA PRO A 76 -0.51 8.94 8.37
C PRO A 76 0.80 8.91 9.17
N THR A 77 0.75 8.40 10.40
CA THR A 77 1.95 8.16 11.23
C THR A 77 2.90 7.20 10.53
N HIS A 78 2.36 6.13 9.94
CA HIS A 78 3.11 5.08 9.27
C HIS A 78 2.71 4.94 7.81
N LYS A 79 3.72 4.72 6.96
CA LYS A 79 3.55 4.38 5.54
C LYS A 79 4.16 3.01 5.32
N VAL A 80 3.35 2.04 4.88
CA VAL A 80 3.83 0.68 4.65
C VAL A 80 3.32 0.11 3.33
N THR A 81 3.98 -0.93 2.84
CA THR A 81 3.57 -1.62 1.61
C THR A 81 3.81 -3.11 1.68
N VAL A 82 2.87 -3.87 1.13
CA VAL A 82 2.99 -5.31 0.82
C VAL A 82 2.89 -5.50 -0.68
N PHE A 83 3.60 -6.47 -1.26
CA PHE A 83 3.67 -6.62 -2.72
C PHE A 83 2.89 -7.84 -3.23
N ALA A 84 1.68 -7.61 -3.73
CA ALA A 84 0.80 -8.68 -4.20
C ALA A 84 1.42 -9.46 -5.36
N GLY A 85 1.46 -10.78 -5.21
CA GLY A 85 2.04 -11.70 -6.20
C GLY A 85 3.52 -12.01 -5.97
N GLN A 86 4.29 -11.09 -5.39
CA GLN A 86 5.69 -11.29 -5.00
C GLN A 86 5.78 -11.77 -3.54
N ASP A 87 5.29 -10.98 -2.60
CA ASP A 87 5.29 -11.28 -1.16
C ASP A 87 3.94 -11.86 -0.75
N LYS A 88 3.65 -13.08 -1.24
CA LYS A 88 2.31 -13.69 -1.13
C LYS A 88 1.83 -13.83 0.31
N GLU A 89 2.70 -14.30 1.20
CA GLU A 89 2.36 -14.50 2.61
C GLU A 89 2.15 -13.17 3.35
N ALA A 90 2.98 -12.16 3.08
CA ALA A 90 2.81 -10.83 3.65
C ALA A 90 1.48 -10.21 3.18
N THR A 91 1.20 -10.29 1.89
CA THR A 91 -0.04 -9.75 1.30
C THR A 91 -1.27 -10.47 1.85
N ALA A 92 -1.23 -11.80 1.96
CA ALA A 92 -2.31 -12.58 2.56
C ALA A 92 -2.53 -12.17 4.01
N LYS A 93 -1.45 -12.07 4.81
CA LYS A 93 -1.55 -11.67 6.21
C LYS A 93 -2.12 -10.26 6.37
N MET A 94 -1.71 -9.31 5.53
CA MET A 94 -2.27 -7.95 5.56
C MET A 94 -3.77 -7.95 5.21
N ARG A 95 -4.19 -8.79 4.25
CA ARG A 95 -5.61 -8.94 3.90
C ARG A 95 -6.46 -9.52 5.03
N ASP A 96 -5.90 -10.35 5.91
CA ASP A 96 -6.60 -10.82 7.12
C ASP A 96 -6.99 -9.66 8.06
N TYR A 97 -6.17 -8.60 8.12
CA TYR A 97 -6.49 -7.38 8.88
C TYR A 97 -7.47 -6.47 8.12
N ILE A 98 -7.36 -6.41 6.79
CA ILE A 98 -8.24 -5.57 5.95
C ILE A 98 -9.67 -6.14 5.91
N GLN A 99 -9.85 -7.46 5.80
CA GLN A 99 -11.18 -8.11 5.75
C GLN A 99 -12.15 -7.58 4.67
N GLN A 100 -11.60 -7.00 3.58
CA GLN A 100 -12.35 -6.57 2.40
C GLN A 100 -12.09 -7.51 1.22
N VAL A 101 -12.92 -7.40 0.18
CA VAL A 101 -12.74 -8.17 -1.05
C VAL A 101 -11.32 -7.93 -1.60
N PRO A 102 -10.47 -8.97 -1.72
CA PRO A 102 -9.09 -8.80 -2.12
C PRO A 102 -8.95 -8.25 -3.54
N SER A 103 -8.20 -7.17 -3.69
CA SER A 103 -7.80 -6.64 -4.99
C SER A 103 -6.33 -6.14 -4.96
N SER A 104 -5.77 -5.79 -6.12
CA SER A 104 -4.45 -5.15 -6.22
C SER A 104 -4.29 -4.44 -7.57
N PRO A 105 -3.75 -3.20 -7.62
CA PRO A 105 -3.39 -2.38 -6.46
C PRO A 105 -4.62 -1.97 -5.66
N SER A 106 -4.43 -1.71 -4.37
CA SER A 106 -5.45 -1.17 -3.48
C SER A 106 -4.80 -0.44 -2.32
N TYR A 107 -5.57 0.37 -1.59
CA TYR A 107 -5.10 1.07 -0.40
C TYR A 107 -5.94 0.72 0.82
N ALA A 108 -5.31 0.75 1.98
CA ALA A 108 -6.00 0.68 3.26
C ALA A 108 -5.45 1.76 4.20
N LEU A 109 -6.33 2.40 4.96
CA LEU A 109 -5.99 3.31 6.04
C LEU A 109 -6.51 2.74 7.34
N PHE A 110 -5.62 2.57 8.30
CA PHE A 110 -5.93 2.09 9.65
C PHE A 110 -5.73 3.18 10.68
N LYS A 111 -6.46 3.10 11.78
CA LYS A 111 -6.14 3.77 13.05
C LYS A 111 -5.99 2.69 14.13
N GLY A 112 -4.82 2.58 14.74
CA GLY A 112 -4.44 1.35 15.44
C GLY A 112 -4.52 0.15 14.50
N THR A 113 -5.32 -0.85 14.89
CA THR A 113 -5.61 -2.04 14.07
C THR A 113 -6.98 -1.98 13.40
N GLU A 114 -7.75 -0.92 13.60
CA GLU A 114 -9.08 -0.75 13.01
C GLU A 114 -8.98 -0.16 11.60
N LEU A 115 -9.58 -0.84 10.62
CA LEU A 115 -9.68 -0.34 9.25
C LEU A 115 -10.65 0.84 9.18
N LYS A 116 -10.16 2.00 8.75
CA LYS A 116 -10.97 3.23 8.60
C LYS A 116 -11.39 3.49 7.17
N HIS A 117 -10.52 3.22 6.22
CA HIS A 117 -10.83 3.44 4.81
C HIS A 117 -10.15 2.39 3.92
N PHE A 118 -10.84 1.99 2.84
CA PHE A 118 -10.31 1.03 1.88
C PHE A 118 -10.69 1.45 0.46
N ILE A 119 -9.68 1.51 -0.41
CA ILE A 119 -9.83 1.88 -1.82
C ILE A 119 -9.47 0.65 -2.66
N PRO A 120 -10.46 -0.09 -3.18
CA PRO A 120 -10.23 -1.28 -4.01
C PRO A 120 -9.71 -0.91 -5.40
N ARG A 121 -9.19 -1.90 -6.14
CA ARG A 121 -8.69 -1.73 -7.52
C ARG A 121 -9.70 -1.07 -8.45
N GLU A 122 -10.98 -1.40 -8.33
CA GLU A 122 -12.06 -0.82 -9.16
C GLU A 122 -12.22 0.70 -8.98
N HIS A 123 -11.71 1.26 -7.87
CA HIS A 123 -11.64 2.70 -7.62
C HIS A 123 -10.28 3.31 -8.03
N ILE A 124 -9.41 2.54 -8.70
CA ILE A 124 -8.09 2.98 -9.17
C ILE A 124 -7.99 2.76 -10.69
N GLU A 125 -8.35 1.58 -11.16
CA GLU A 125 -8.22 1.19 -12.56
C GLU A 125 -9.12 2.02 -13.48
N GLY A 126 -8.54 2.62 -14.51
CA GLY A 126 -9.26 3.40 -15.51
C GLY A 126 -9.72 4.79 -15.05
N ARG A 127 -9.32 5.22 -13.85
CA ARG A 127 -9.66 6.55 -13.31
C ARG A 127 -8.56 7.59 -13.56
N ASP A 128 -8.96 8.85 -13.45
CA ASP A 128 -8.02 9.96 -13.44
C ASP A 128 -7.18 9.94 -12.15
N ILE A 129 -5.89 10.19 -12.27
CA ILE A 129 -4.98 10.18 -11.13
C ILE A 129 -5.32 11.26 -10.09
N GLN A 130 -5.85 12.41 -10.51
CA GLN A 130 -6.26 13.47 -9.59
C GLN A 130 -7.42 13.01 -8.71
N ASP A 131 -8.37 12.27 -9.27
CA ASP A 131 -9.48 11.71 -8.50
C ASP A 131 -8.98 10.70 -7.45
N ILE A 132 -8.03 9.85 -7.82
CA ILE A 132 -7.41 8.89 -6.89
C ILE A 132 -6.65 9.64 -5.78
N CYS A 133 -5.93 10.71 -6.12
CA CYS A 133 -5.27 11.56 -5.14
C CYS A 133 -6.28 12.21 -4.18
N MET A 134 -7.41 12.70 -4.69
CA MET A 134 -8.48 13.28 -3.86
C MET A 134 -9.06 12.24 -2.90
N ASP A 135 -9.33 11.01 -3.36
CA ASP A 135 -9.86 9.95 -2.47
C ASP A 135 -8.88 9.62 -1.32
N ILE A 136 -7.57 9.53 -1.61
CA ILE A 136 -6.55 9.29 -0.56
C ILE A 136 -6.47 10.49 0.37
N LYS A 137 -6.53 11.71 -0.18
CA LYS A 137 -6.45 12.96 0.57
C LYS A 137 -7.61 13.09 1.55
N ASP A 138 -8.83 12.84 1.09
CA ASP A 138 -10.04 12.91 1.92
C ASP A 138 -9.97 11.89 3.06
N ALA A 139 -9.49 10.67 2.78
CA ALA A 139 -9.25 9.68 3.83
C ALA A 139 -8.20 10.15 4.86
N PHE A 140 -7.12 10.82 4.45
CA PHE A 140 -6.16 11.38 5.39
C PHE A 140 -6.75 12.52 6.21
N ASP A 141 -7.54 13.39 5.57
CA ASP A 141 -8.13 14.55 6.26
C ASP A 141 -9.16 14.12 7.33
N ASP A 142 -9.88 13.03 7.08
CA ASP A 142 -10.89 12.51 8.00
C ASP A 142 -10.29 11.73 9.18
N TYR A 143 -9.21 10.99 8.96
CA TYR A 143 -8.73 9.98 9.93
C TYR A 143 -7.34 10.24 10.52
N CYS A 144 -6.50 11.07 9.88
CA CYS A 144 -5.17 11.42 10.36
C CYS A 144 -5.15 12.72 11.20
#